data_AF-A0A7W8T4P8-F1
#
_entry.id   AF-A0A7W8T4P8-F1
#
_cell.length_a   1.000
_cell.length_b   1.000
_cell.length_c   1.000
_cell.angle_alpha   90.00
_cell.angle_beta   90.00
_cell.angle_gamma   90.00
#
_symmetry.space_group_name_H-M   'P 1'
#
loop_
_entity.id
_entity.type
_entity.pdbx_description
1 polymer ?
#
loop_
_entity_poly.entity_id
_entity_poly.type
_entity_poly.pdbx_seq_one_letter_code
_entity_poly.pdbx_strand_id
1 'polypeptide(L)'
;MEACLTDEKPRDVALASGVRPNGQPIHELWLRITIDRKLNVVNAEASSDWVPYPGLCQASNPAYRALIGLNLFHNFRRDAARLLAGTAGCTHLTELCAILPTAAIQAFAGDVWNTDDGTPGANAGSGDESSNGTGEHSNDKPPFQLGRCHALRFDGEAVKQFYPRWYGHAPRPAERAASSDGAAARERSGDASA
;
A
#
# COMPACT_ATOMS: atom_id res chain seq x y z
N MET A 1 -1.41 2.46 -12.45
CA MET A 1 -2.54 2.25 -11.53
C MET A 1 -3.08 3.59 -11.09
N GLU A 2 -4.35 3.64 -10.77
CA GLU A 2 -5.09 4.87 -10.49
C GLU A 2 -5.94 4.68 -9.23
N ALA A 3 -6.06 5.73 -8.43
CA ALA A 3 -6.96 5.84 -7.30
C ALA A 3 -7.84 7.07 -7.50
N CYS A 4 -9.14 6.91 -7.29
CA CYS A 4 -10.12 7.99 -7.40
C CYS A 4 -10.92 8.12 -6.09
N LEU A 5 -11.13 9.35 -5.66
CA LEU A 5 -12.08 9.71 -4.62
C LEU A 5 -13.12 10.65 -5.22
N THR A 6 -14.36 10.19 -5.25
CA THR A 6 -15.53 11.03 -5.54
C THR A 6 -16.40 11.09 -4.30
N ASP A 7 -16.74 12.30 -3.85
CA ASP A 7 -17.72 12.50 -2.78
C ASP A 7 -18.85 13.43 -3.23
N GLU A 8 -20.08 13.03 -2.91
CA GLU A 8 -21.29 13.76 -3.27
C GLU A 8 -22.13 14.02 -2.02
N LYS A 9 -23.08 14.96 -2.11
CA LYS A 9 -24.06 15.22 -1.07
C LYS A 9 -25.47 14.99 -1.61
N PRO A 10 -26.38 14.37 -0.82
CA PRO A 10 -27.75 14.07 -1.24
C PRO A 10 -28.68 15.30 -1.21
N ARG A 11 -28.10 16.50 -1.32
CA ARG A 11 -28.76 17.79 -1.26
C ARG A 11 -27.85 18.86 -1.85
N ASP A 12 -28.44 19.99 -2.21
CA ASP A 12 -27.68 21.17 -2.59
C ASP A 12 -26.80 21.65 -1.43
N VAL A 13 -25.61 22.15 -1.77
CA VAL A 13 -24.61 22.63 -0.82
C VAL A 13 -24.16 24.02 -1.22
N ALA A 14 -24.32 24.99 -0.32
CA ALA A 14 -23.70 26.28 -0.49
C ALA A 14 -22.19 26.16 -0.21
N LEU A 15 -21.37 26.43 -1.23
CA LEU A 15 -19.92 26.56 -1.12
C LEU A 15 -19.52 28.03 -1.33
N ALA A 16 -18.29 28.38 -0.96
CA ALA A 16 -17.75 29.71 -1.23
C ALA A 16 -17.72 30.04 -2.73
N SER A 17 -17.58 29.01 -3.59
CA SER A 17 -17.60 29.12 -5.05
C SER A 17 -19.01 29.16 -5.66
N GLY A 18 -20.08 29.10 -4.85
CA GLY A 18 -21.46 29.01 -5.30
C GLY A 18 -22.17 27.74 -4.84
N VAL A 19 -23.43 27.58 -5.24
CA VAL A 19 -24.22 26.39 -4.90
C VAL A 19 -23.76 25.21 -5.75
N ARG A 20 -23.44 24.09 -5.09
CA ARG A 20 -23.25 22.78 -5.70
C ARG A 20 -24.59 22.02 -5.65
N PRO A 21 -25.20 21.69 -6.79
CA PRO A 21 -26.44 20.92 -6.83
C PRO A 21 -26.29 19.51 -6.25
N ASN A 22 -27.40 18.96 -5.76
CA ASN A 22 -27.52 17.56 -5.36
C ASN A 22 -27.02 16.60 -6.46
N GLY A 23 -26.24 15.59 -6.07
CA GLY A 23 -25.68 14.59 -6.98
C GLY A 23 -24.53 15.09 -7.84
N GLN A 24 -24.04 16.32 -7.64
CA GLN A 24 -22.76 16.74 -8.22
C GLN A 24 -21.62 16.54 -7.20
N PRO A 25 -20.43 16.11 -7.65
CA PRO A 25 -19.29 15.94 -6.77
C PRO A 25 -18.88 17.23 -6.06
N ILE A 26 -18.56 17.10 -4.76
CA ILE A 26 -17.82 18.13 -4.02
C ILE A 26 -16.35 18.03 -4.43
N HIS A 27 -15.81 16.81 -4.38
CA HIS A 27 -14.50 16.45 -4.87
C HIS A 27 -14.57 15.29 -5.85
N GLU A 28 -13.71 15.35 -6.87
CA GLU A 28 -13.38 14.23 -7.74
C GLU A 28 -11.88 14.33 -7.99
N LEU A 29 -11.14 13.46 -7.29
CA LEU A 29 -9.70 13.58 -7.15
C LEU A 29 -9.06 12.29 -7.62
N TRP A 30 -8.09 12.44 -8.52
CA TRP A 30 -7.40 11.34 -9.14
C TRP A 30 -5.93 11.36 -8.73
N LEU A 31 -5.41 10.20 -8.32
CA LEU A 31 -3.98 9.98 -8.16
C LEU A 31 -3.56 8.79 -9.03
N ARG A 32 -2.72 9.07 -10.01
CA ARG A 32 -2.17 8.08 -10.92
C ARG A 32 -0.70 7.88 -10.65
N ILE A 33 -0.28 6.64 -10.50
CA ILE A 33 1.13 6.26 -10.44
C ILE A 33 1.47 5.16 -11.45
N THR A 34 2.69 5.25 -11.98
CA THR A 34 3.31 4.19 -12.77
C THR A 34 4.41 3.58 -11.92
N ILE A 35 4.47 2.25 -11.85
CA ILE A 35 5.49 1.53 -11.09
C ILE A 35 6.25 0.54 -11.96
N ASP A 36 7.51 0.31 -11.62
CA ASP A 36 8.31 -0.77 -12.21
C ASP A 36 8.03 -2.13 -11.54
N ARG A 37 8.67 -3.19 -12.03
CA ARG A 37 8.55 -4.56 -11.47
C ARG A 37 9.08 -4.69 -10.04
N LYS A 38 9.85 -3.72 -9.55
CA LYS A 38 10.36 -3.68 -8.18
C LYS A 38 9.48 -2.81 -7.27
N LEU A 39 8.33 -2.36 -7.75
CA LEU A 39 7.39 -1.46 -7.06
C LEU A 39 7.92 -0.04 -6.82
N ASN A 40 8.93 0.40 -7.56
CA ASN A 40 9.36 1.80 -7.53
C ASN A 40 8.40 2.65 -8.36
N VAL A 41 8.00 3.80 -7.83
CA VAL A 41 7.22 4.79 -8.56
C VAL A 41 8.12 5.47 -9.58
N VAL A 42 7.84 5.26 -10.87
CA VAL A 42 8.58 5.87 -11.99
C VAL A 42 7.85 7.09 -12.57
N ASN A 43 6.55 7.22 -12.31
CA ASN A 43 5.77 8.41 -12.64
C ASN A 43 4.61 8.61 -11.65
N ALA A 44 4.23 9.86 -11.43
CA ALA A 44 3.11 10.25 -10.58
C ALA A 44 2.43 11.51 -11.12
N GLU A 45 1.10 11.49 -11.14
CA GLU A 45 0.25 12.58 -11.61
C GLU A 45 -1.01 12.65 -10.74
N ALA A 46 -1.39 13.86 -10.34
CA ALA A 46 -2.62 14.11 -9.61
C ALA A 46 -3.54 15.01 -10.43
N SER A 47 -4.84 14.73 -10.37
CA SER A 47 -5.89 15.61 -10.89
C SER A 47 -6.91 15.95 -9.81
N SER A 48 -7.54 17.10 -9.95
CA SER A 48 -8.64 17.53 -9.10
C SER A 48 -9.70 18.20 -9.96
N ASP A 49 -10.59 17.35 -10.47
CA ASP A 49 -11.55 17.71 -11.52
C ASP A 49 -12.75 18.43 -10.91
N TRP A 50 -13.21 17.94 -9.76
CA TRP A 50 -14.19 18.64 -8.91
C TRP A 50 -13.54 19.05 -7.61
N VAL A 51 -13.75 20.31 -7.22
CA VAL A 51 -13.21 20.91 -6.00
C VAL A 51 -14.12 22.02 -5.45
N PRO A 52 -14.05 22.33 -4.15
CA PRO A 52 -14.76 23.46 -3.55
C PRO A 52 -14.10 24.82 -3.83
N TYR A 53 -12.80 24.84 -4.15
CA TYR A 53 -12.06 26.07 -4.44
C TYR A 53 -11.33 25.96 -5.79
N PRO A 54 -12.02 26.22 -6.92
CA PRO A 54 -11.44 26.10 -8.26
C PRO A 54 -10.18 26.96 -8.43
N GLY A 55 -9.15 26.39 -9.05
CA GLY A 55 -7.83 27.00 -9.25
C GLY A 55 -6.90 26.89 -8.05
N LEU A 56 -7.43 26.89 -6.82
CA LEU A 56 -6.62 26.84 -5.60
C LEU A 56 -6.33 25.41 -5.15
N CYS A 57 -7.31 24.52 -5.17
CA CYS A 57 -7.10 23.12 -4.80
C CYS A 57 -6.13 22.41 -5.78
N GLN A 58 -6.26 22.70 -7.07
CA GLN A 58 -5.41 22.15 -8.14
C GLN A 58 -3.94 22.56 -8.00
N ALA A 59 -3.64 23.67 -7.31
CA ALA A 59 -2.28 24.17 -7.14
C ALA A 59 -1.36 23.16 -6.43
N SER A 60 -1.93 22.23 -5.64
CA SER A 60 -1.20 21.16 -4.97
C SER A 60 -0.88 19.96 -5.87
N ASN A 61 -1.53 19.82 -7.03
CA ASN A 61 -1.40 18.64 -7.89
C ASN A 61 0.06 18.35 -8.32
N PRO A 62 0.87 19.35 -8.72
CA PRO A 62 2.26 19.09 -9.10
C PRO A 62 3.13 18.54 -7.96
N ALA A 63 2.77 18.78 -6.69
CA ALA A 63 3.54 18.30 -5.54
C ALA A 63 3.60 16.77 -5.46
N TYR A 64 2.58 16.08 -6.01
CA TYR A 64 2.52 14.61 -6.02
C TYR A 64 3.59 13.96 -6.90
N ARG A 65 4.30 14.73 -7.74
CA ARG A 65 5.53 14.24 -8.40
C ARG A 65 6.63 13.84 -7.41
N ALA A 66 6.58 14.33 -6.17
CA ALA A 66 7.49 13.91 -5.09
C ALA A 66 7.39 12.41 -4.74
N LEU A 67 6.33 11.72 -5.19
CA LEU A 67 6.21 10.27 -5.03
C LEU A 67 7.17 9.49 -5.95
N ILE A 68 7.67 10.11 -7.03
CA ILE A 68 8.62 9.47 -7.96
C ILE A 68 9.91 9.13 -7.21
N GLY A 69 10.34 7.88 -7.33
CA GLY A 69 11.50 7.32 -6.62
C GLY A 69 11.16 6.65 -5.29
N LEU A 70 9.95 6.83 -4.75
CA LEU A 70 9.50 6.03 -3.60
C LEU A 70 9.18 4.60 -4.04
N ASN A 71 9.24 3.66 -3.09
CA ASN A 71 8.92 2.27 -3.33
C ASN A 71 7.69 1.85 -2.54
N LEU A 72 6.69 1.25 -3.19
CA LEU A 72 5.42 0.90 -2.55
C LEU A 72 5.55 -0.11 -1.40
N PHE A 73 6.62 -0.93 -1.40
CA PHE A 73 6.87 -1.94 -0.37
C PHE A 73 7.68 -1.40 0.81
N HIS A 74 8.51 -0.37 0.58
CA HIS A 74 9.47 0.11 1.58
C HIS A 74 9.04 1.50 2.09
N ASN A 75 8.38 1.52 3.25
CA ASN A 75 8.00 2.75 3.97
C ASN A 75 7.14 3.77 3.20
N PHE A 76 6.57 3.40 2.04
CA PHE A 76 5.83 4.30 1.16
C PHE A 76 4.85 5.22 1.89
N ARG A 77 3.99 4.65 2.74
CA ARG A 77 2.96 5.42 3.46
C ARG A 77 3.57 6.51 4.34
N ARG A 78 4.63 6.17 5.08
CA ARG A 78 5.32 7.10 5.97
C ARG A 78 6.01 8.20 5.17
N ASP A 79 6.70 7.81 4.10
CA ASP A 79 7.52 8.74 3.33
C ASP A 79 6.64 9.68 2.48
N ALA A 80 5.54 9.16 1.90
CA ALA A 80 4.51 9.97 1.23
C ALA A 80 3.86 10.96 2.21
N ALA A 81 3.45 10.50 3.39
CA ALA A 81 2.87 11.38 4.41
C ALA A 81 3.84 12.48 4.86
N ARG A 82 5.14 12.17 4.96
CA ARG A 82 6.18 13.16 5.28
C ARG A 82 6.36 14.20 4.17
N LEU A 83 6.46 13.76 2.93
CA LEU A 83 6.73 14.65 1.78
C LEU A 83 5.55 15.57 1.45
N LEU A 84 4.33 15.09 1.68
CA LEU A 84 3.07 15.78 1.32
C LEU A 84 2.35 16.36 2.55
N ALA A 85 3.02 16.43 3.70
CA ALA A 85 2.46 16.94 4.94
C ALA A 85 2.04 18.43 4.86
N GLY A 86 1.15 18.83 5.77
CA GLY A 86 0.73 20.21 5.91
C GLY A 86 0.00 20.71 4.66
N THR A 87 0.53 21.78 4.05
CA THR A 87 -0.05 22.42 2.85
C THR A 87 0.67 22.03 1.55
N ALA A 88 1.66 21.12 1.62
CA ALA A 88 2.41 20.68 0.44
C ALA A 88 1.53 19.83 -0.49
N GLY A 89 0.80 18.86 0.09
CA GLY A 89 -0.28 18.13 -0.57
C GLY A 89 -1.65 18.60 -0.08
N CYS A 90 -2.71 18.11 -0.73
CA CYS A 90 -4.04 18.20 -0.15
C CYS A 90 -4.29 16.97 0.71
N THR A 91 -5.06 17.10 1.79
CA THR A 91 -5.35 15.99 2.69
C THR A 91 -5.96 14.80 1.95
N HIS A 92 -6.95 15.05 1.08
CA HIS A 92 -7.68 14.01 0.37
C HIS A 92 -6.79 13.14 -0.55
N LEU A 93 -6.00 13.75 -1.45
CA LEU A 93 -5.10 13.00 -2.34
C LEU A 93 -3.97 12.32 -1.55
N THR A 94 -3.52 12.90 -0.42
CA THR A 94 -2.50 12.29 0.42
C THR A 94 -3.01 11.01 1.09
N GLU A 95 -4.26 11.01 1.58
CA GLU A 95 -4.91 9.80 2.11
C GLU A 95 -5.04 8.70 1.04
N LEU A 96 -5.32 9.05 -0.22
CA LEU A 96 -5.35 8.08 -1.33
C LEU A 96 -4.02 7.35 -1.53
N CYS A 97 -2.88 7.95 -1.15
CA CYS A 97 -1.58 7.26 -1.21
C CYS A 97 -1.57 5.99 -0.35
N ALA A 98 -2.32 5.95 0.75
CA ALA A 98 -2.29 4.84 1.70
C ALA A 98 -2.78 3.51 1.10
N ILE A 99 -3.68 3.56 0.10
CA ILE A 99 -4.25 2.37 -0.52
C ILE A 99 -3.35 1.76 -1.61
N LEU A 100 -2.45 2.57 -2.21
CA LEU A 100 -1.68 2.18 -3.38
C LEU A 100 -0.81 0.93 -3.17
N PRO A 101 -0.09 0.75 -2.04
CA PRO A 101 0.69 -0.47 -1.82
C PRO A 101 -0.14 -1.76 -1.85
N THR A 102 -1.32 -1.73 -1.21
CA THR A 102 -2.19 -2.91 -1.15
C THR A 102 -2.79 -3.20 -2.52
N ALA A 103 -3.26 -2.18 -3.23
CA ALA A 103 -3.78 -2.31 -4.59
C ALA A 103 -2.71 -2.87 -5.54
N ALA A 104 -1.47 -2.39 -5.44
CA ALA A 104 -0.36 -2.89 -6.24
C ALA A 104 -0.06 -4.37 -5.97
N ILE A 105 0.09 -4.73 -4.70
CA ILE A 105 0.37 -6.13 -4.33
C ILE A 105 -0.74 -7.06 -4.83
N GLN A 106 -2.01 -6.66 -4.69
CA GLN A 106 -3.14 -7.47 -5.15
C GLN A 106 -3.23 -7.57 -6.68
N ALA A 107 -2.90 -6.50 -7.40
CA ALA A 107 -2.92 -6.49 -8.86
C ALA A 107 -1.78 -7.30 -9.49
N PHE A 108 -0.65 -7.47 -8.80
CA PHE A 108 0.53 -8.18 -9.31
C PHE A 108 0.78 -9.55 -8.66
N ALA A 109 -0.04 -9.93 -7.66
CA ALA A 109 -0.04 -11.28 -7.11
C ALA A 109 -0.56 -12.27 -8.18
N GLY A 110 0.30 -13.19 -8.62
CA GLY A 110 0.00 -14.16 -9.67
C GLY A 110 0.69 -13.87 -10.99
N ASP A 111 0.68 -12.62 -11.45
CA ASP A 111 1.18 -12.24 -12.79
C ASP A 111 2.68 -11.88 -12.82
N VAL A 112 3.22 -11.31 -11.75
CA VAL A 112 4.63 -10.87 -11.67
C VAL A 112 5.37 -11.57 -10.53
N TRP A 113 4.67 -11.94 -9.46
CA TRP A 113 5.21 -12.81 -8.41
C TRP A 113 4.55 -14.17 -8.51
N ASN A 114 5.36 -15.17 -8.87
CA ASN A 114 4.92 -16.55 -9.07
C ASN A 114 4.14 -17.00 -7.83
N THR A 115 2.86 -17.26 -8.04
CA THR A 115 1.94 -17.81 -7.04
C THR A 115 1.79 -19.32 -7.20
N ASP A 116 2.32 -19.87 -8.29
CA ASP A 116 2.28 -21.29 -8.59
C ASP A 116 3.45 -22.02 -7.92
N ASP A 117 3.18 -22.51 -6.71
CA ASP A 117 3.99 -23.51 -6.00
C ASP A 117 3.03 -24.48 -5.26
N GLY A 118 1.91 -24.84 -5.91
CA GLY A 118 0.82 -25.48 -5.19
C GLY A 118 -0.22 -26.31 -5.94
N THR A 119 -0.07 -26.61 -7.24
CA THR A 119 -1.00 -27.53 -7.92
C THR A 119 -0.33 -28.89 -8.19
N PRO A 120 -0.55 -29.94 -7.37
CA PRO A 120 -0.18 -31.29 -7.76
C PRO A 120 -1.19 -31.78 -8.80
N GLY A 121 -0.83 -31.75 -10.09
CA GLY A 121 -1.50 -32.58 -11.09
C GLY A 121 -1.94 -31.97 -12.42
N ALA A 122 -1.41 -30.84 -12.89
CA ALA A 122 -1.76 -30.34 -14.23
C ALA A 122 -0.55 -29.76 -14.98
N ASN A 123 0.30 -30.64 -15.52
CA ASN A 123 0.87 -30.50 -16.88
C ASN A 123 1.75 -31.72 -17.20
N ALA A 124 1.11 -32.77 -17.68
CA ALA A 124 1.75 -33.70 -18.61
C ALA A 124 1.58 -33.09 -20.01
N GLY A 125 2.65 -32.57 -20.61
CA GLY A 125 2.59 -32.06 -21.99
C GLY A 125 3.70 -31.10 -22.41
N SER A 126 4.89 -31.67 -22.64
CA SER A 126 5.85 -31.35 -23.73
C SER A 126 6.21 -29.89 -24.09
N GLY A 127 7.50 -29.56 -24.00
CA GLY A 127 8.11 -28.47 -24.76
C GLY A 127 9.47 -28.02 -24.22
N ASP A 128 10.54 -28.55 -24.81
CA ASP A 128 11.96 -28.41 -24.49
C ASP A 128 12.56 -27.02 -24.84
N GLU A 129 13.43 -26.48 -23.97
CA GLU A 129 14.85 -26.13 -24.23
C GLU A 129 15.39 -24.92 -23.43
N SER A 130 16.38 -25.25 -22.60
CA SER A 130 17.61 -24.49 -22.31
C SER A 130 17.54 -23.09 -21.67
N SER A 131 17.81 -23.04 -20.36
CA SER A 131 19.03 -22.33 -19.91
C SER A 131 19.49 -22.81 -18.53
N ASN A 132 20.78 -23.15 -18.53
CA ASN A 132 21.59 -23.69 -17.44
C ASN A 132 21.74 -22.67 -16.30
N GLY A 133 21.39 -23.04 -15.07
CA GLY A 133 21.59 -22.21 -13.89
C GLY A 133 21.21 -22.95 -12.61
N THR A 134 22.22 -23.44 -11.89
CA THR A 134 22.13 -24.06 -10.57
C THR A 134 21.32 -23.20 -9.60
N GLY A 135 20.08 -23.60 -9.31
CA GLY A 135 19.18 -22.92 -8.39
C GLY A 135 18.51 -23.94 -7.49
N GLU A 136 18.95 -24.01 -6.25
CA GLU A 136 18.28 -24.72 -5.17
C GLU A 136 16.94 -24.00 -4.90
N HIS A 137 15.90 -24.38 -5.64
CA HIS A 137 14.54 -23.87 -5.44
C HIS A 137 13.96 -24.49 -4.17
N SER A 138 14.29 -23.92 -3.00
CA SER A 138 13.66 -24.31 -1.74
C SER A 138 12.17 -23.95 -1.80
N ASN A 139 11.35 -24.94 -2.17
CA ASN A 139 9.90 -24.85 -2.28
C ASN A 139 9.22 -24.86 -0.89
N ASP A 140 9.90 -24.37 0.15
CA ASP A 140 9.54 -24.49 1.57
C ASP A 140 8.87 -23.24 2.16
N LYS A 141 8.61 -22.22 1.34
CA LYS A 141 7.95 -20.97 1.78
C LYS A 141 6.54 -20.86 1.20
N PRO A 142 5.53 -20.52 2.01
CA PRO A 142 4.18 -20.31 1.50
C PRO A 142 4.14 -19.15 0.51
N PRO A 143 3.22 -19.19 -0.49
CA PRO A 143 2.95 -18.06 -1.36
C PRO A 143 2.72 -16.78 -0.56
N PHE A 144 3.24 -15.66 -1.07
CA PHE A 144 3.36 -14.41 -0.32
C PHE A 144 2.03 -13.89 0.26
N GLN A 145 0.92 -14.11 -0.44
CA GLN A 145 -0.42 -13.67 -0.05
C GLN A 145 -1.01 -14.43 1.15
N LEU A 146 -0.50 -15.64 1.47
CA LEU A 146 -1.00 -16.41 2.61
C LEU A 146 -0.57 -15.78 3.94
N GLY A 147 -1.48 -15.77 4.91
CA GLY A 147 -1.32 -15.13 6.23
C GLY A 147 -1.42 -13.60 6.23
N ARG A 148 -1.71 -12.97 5.09
CA ARG A 148 -1.70 -11.48 4.95
C ARG A 148 -3.07 -10.85 4.73
N CYS A 149 -4.12 -11.63 4.54
CA CYS A 149 -5.50 -11.13 4.52
C CYS A 149 -6.42 -12.08 5.30
N HIS A 150 -7.60 -11.59 5.65
CA HIS A 150 -8.54 -12.33 6.50
C HIS A 150 -8.93 -13.69 5.90
N ALA A 151 -9.17 -13.74 4.59
CA ALA A 151 -9.56 -14.96 3.88
C ALA A 151 -8.41 -15.95 3.75
N LEU A 152 -7.18 -15.47 3.55
CA LEU A 152 -5.99 -16.30 3.32
C LEU A 152 -5.19 -16.61 4.60
N ARG A 153 -5.83 -16.58 5.77
CA ARG A 153 -5.22 -17.01 7.04
C ARG A 153 -4.84 -18.50 6.95
N PHE A 154 -3.70 -18.90 7.52
CA PHE A 154 -3.21 -20.28 7.40
C PHE A 154 -4.14 -21.33 8.04
N ASP A 155 -4.96 -20.93 9.01
CA ASP A 155 -5.96 -21.73 9.71
C ASP A 155 -7.39 -21.57 9.12
N GLY A 156 -7.53 -20.96 7.95
CA GLY A 156 -8.84 -20.61 7.37
C GLY A 156 -9.34 -21.59 6.32
N GLU A 157 -10.65 -21.62 6.11
CA GLU A 157 -11.30 -22.53 5.14
C GLU A 157 -10.82 -22.31 3.70
N ALA A 158 -10.54 -21.07 3.29
CA ALA A 158 -10.01 -20.83 1.94
C ALA A 158 -8.61 -21.44 1.76
N VAL A 159 -7.73 -21.38 2.76
CA VAL A 159 -6.41 -22.04 2.69
C VAL A 159 -6.56 -23.54 2.75
N LYS A 160 -7.45 -24.07 3.60
CA LYS A 160 -7.74 -25.50 3.67
C LYS A 160 -8.23 -26.07 2.32
N GLN A 161 -9.11 -25.34 1.64
CA GLN A 161 -9.71 -25.78 0.39
C GLN A 161 -8.78 -25.59 -0.82
N PHE A 162 -8.15 -24.42 -0.95
CA PHE A 162 -7.43 -24.02 -2.16
C PHE A 162 -5.91 -24.12 -2.04
N TYR A 163 -5.36 -24.16 -0.82
CA TYR A 163 -3.92 -24.24 -0.54
C TYR A 163 -3.61 -25.28 0.57
N PRO A 164 -4.11 -26.54 0.46
CA PRO A 164 -4.10 -27.50 1.56
C PRO A 164 -2.70 -27.80 2.10
N ARG A 165 -1.65 -27.69 1.26
CA ARG A 165 -0.25 -27.84 1.65
C ARG A 165 0.18 -26.87 2.76
N TRP A 166 -0.40 -25.66 2.78
CA TRP A 166 -0.03 -24.58 3.69
C TRP A 166 -1.01 -24.41 4.86
N TYR A 167 -2.05 -25.25 4.94
CA TYR A 167 -3.02 -25.18 6.03
C TYR A 167 -2.36 -25.52 7.38
N GLY A 168 -2.58 -24.67 8.38
CA GLY A 168 -1.96 -24.77 9.69
C GLY A 168 -0.48 -24.36 9.73
N HIS A 169 0.07 -23.77 8.67
CA HIS A 169 1.45 -23.25 8.68
C HIS A 169 1.60 -22.16 9.76
N ALA A 170 2.45 -22.43 10.75
CA ALA A 170 2.83 -21.44 11.75
C ALA A 170 4.04 -20.65 11.24
N PRO A 171 3.90 -19.37 10.85
CA PRO A 171 5.06 -18.55 10.53
C PRO A 171 5.96 -18.53 11.78
N ARG A 172 7.24 -18.84 11.59
CA ARG A 172 8.25 -18.78 12.65
C ARG A 172 8.10 -17.43 13.37
N PRO A 173 8.02 -17.38 14.71
CA PRO A 173 7.79 -16.12 15.41
C PRO A 173 8.86 -15.14 14.98
N ALA A 174 8.46 -13.99 14.44
CA ALA A 174 9.38 -12.87 14.33
C ALA A 174 9.82 -12.57 15.75
N GLU A 175 11.10 -12.83 16.06
CA GLU A 175 11.74 -12.27 17.25
C GLU A 175 11.48 -10.77 17.18
N ARG A 176 10.49 -10.31 17.95
CA ARG A 176 10.33 -8.90 18.26
C ARG A 176 11.67 -8.53 18.87
N ALA A 177 12.43 -7.70 18.15
CA ALA A 177 13.63 -7.07 18.66
C ALA A 177 13.33 -6.60 20.08
N ALA A 178 13.94 -7.29 21.06
CA ALA A 178 13.86 -6.91 22.45
C ALA A 178 14.44 -5.50 22.52
N SER A 179 13.57 -4.52 22.70
CA SER A 179 13.94 -3.14 22.94
C SER A 179 14.74 -3.10 24.23
N SER A 180 16.05 -2.91 24.11
CA SER A 180 16.93 -2.50 25.19
C SER A 180 16.63 -1.05 25.56
N ASP A 181 15.50 -0.81 26.21
CA ASP A 181 15.26 0.43 26.96
C ASP A 181 15.23 0.06 28.44
N GLY A 182 16.43 -0.10 29.00
CA GLY A 182 16.69 -0.33 30.40
C GLY A 182 17.53 0.81 30.99
N ALA A 183 16.85 1.68 31.74
CA ALA A 183 17.38 2.52 32.82
C ALA A 183 18.26 3.74 32.45
N ALA A 184 17.60 4.89 32.28
CA ALA A 184 18.16 6.18 32.69
C ALA A 184 17.05 7.08 33.27
N ALA A 185 16.67 6.86 34.53
CA ALA A 185 15.94 7.85 35.32
C ALA A 185 16.05 7.55 36.83
N ARG A 186 16.30 8.61 37.61
CA ARG A 186 16.53 8.75 39.07
C ARG A 186 18.04 8.76 39.38
N GLU A 187 18.65 9.84 39.87
CA GLU A 187 18.20 10.77 40.93
C GLU A 187 18.67 12.22 40.66
N ARG A 188 17.78 13.19 40.89
CA ARG A 188 18.15 14.59 41.19
C ARG A 188 17.18 15.14 42.24
N SER A 189 17.36 14.73 43.48
CA SER A 189 17.03 15.52 44.67
C SER A 189 18.33 16.23 45.04
N GLY A 190 18.45 17.56 45.04
CA GLY A 190 17.63 18.45 45.84
C GLY A 190 18.32 18.58 47.20
N ASP A 191 19.34 19.41 47.30
CA ASP A 191 19.80 19.91 48.60
C ASP A 191 20.20 21.38 48.48
N ALA A 192 19.59 22.18 49.35
CA ALA A 192 19.83 23.57 49.58
C ALA A 192 19.70 23.75 51.09
N SER A 193 20.81 24.02 51.79
CA SER A 193 20.94 24.93 52.94
C SER A 193 22.34 24.80 53.58
N ALA A 194 23.14 25.86 53.47
CA ALA A 194 23.94 26.50 54.53
C ALA A 194 24.73 27.67 53.93
#